data_AF-A0A7S2I8I4-F1
#
_entry.id   AF-A0A7S2I8I4-F1
#
_cell.length_a   1.000
_cell.length_b   1.000
_cell.length_c   1.000
_cell.angle_alpha   90.00
_cell.angle_beta   90.00
_cell.angle_gamma   90.00
#
_symmetry.space_group_name_H-M   'P 1'
#
loop_
_entity.id
_entity.type
_entity.pdbx_description
1 polymer ?
#
loop_
_entity_poly.entity_id
_entity_poly.type
_entity_poly.pdbx_seq_one_letter_code
_entity_poly.pdbx_strand_id
1 'polypeptide(L)'
;STFRTPKDEVEEARKKLIDPDNGRLYKHMKGLNSVVCRDGSVFACGKEHGLTVADLAVWSLVGWLSGGKLDHIPVDLVMSFDNLKNIYDNVEREEKMIEYQKQFYPKE
;
A
#
# COMPACT_ATOMS: atom_id res chain seq x y z
N SER A 1 24.44 9.84 20.15
CA SER A 1 24.42 9.54 18.70
C SER A 1 24.08 8.07 18.56
N THR A 2 22.82 7.75 18.29
CA THR A 2 22.29 6.38 18.35
C THR A 2 22.50 5.72 16.99
N PHE A 3 23.25 4.61 16.96
CA PHE A 3 23.53 3.70 15.83
C PHE A 3 22.70 3.97 14.57
N ARG A 4 23.23 4.80 13.65
CA ARG A 4 22.62 5.01 12.33
C ARG A 4 23.40 4.16 11.34
N THR A 5 22.73 3.18 10.74
CA THR A 5 23.29 2.39 9.64
C THR A 5 23.76 3.35 8.53
N PRO A 6 24.95 3.15 7.94
CA PRO A 6 25.44 3.97 6.84
C PRO A 6 24.41 4.05 5.69
N LYS A 7 24.32 5.21 5.04
CA LYS A 7 23.29 5.47 4.01
C LYS A 7 23.35 4.47 2.86
N ASP A 8 24.55 4.09 2.43
CA ASP A 8 24.76 3.15 1.34
C ASP A 8 24.29 1.74 1.71
N GLU A 9 24.48 1.33 2.97
CA GLU A 9 23.97 0.05 3.47
C GLU A 9 22.43 0.03 3.54
N VAL A 10 21.80 1.17 3.86
CA VAL A 10 20.34 1.30 3.84
C VAL A 10 19.80 1.19 2.42
N GLU A 11 20.43 1.86 1.45
CA GLU A 11 20.04 1.79 0.04
C GLU A 11 20.11 0.35 -0.50
N GLU A 12 21.24 -0.33 -0.30
CA GLU A 12 21.43 -1.70 -0.77
C GLU A 12 20.47 -2.69 -0.08
N ALA A 13 20.21 -2.51 1.21
CA ALA A 13 19.21 -3.31 1.91
C ALA A 13 17.80 -3.10 1.35
N ARG A 14 17.42 -1.85 1.03
CA ARG A 14 16.10 -1.52 0.46
C ARG A 14 15.95 -2.04 -0.97
N LYS A 15 16.98 -1.96 -1.81
CA LYS A 15 17.00 -2.59 -3.14
C LYS A 15 16.74 -4.09 -3.06
N LYS A 16 17.40 -4.78 -2.13
CA LYS A 16 17.17 -6.23 -1.90
C LYS A 16 15.75 -6.54 -1.40
N LEU A 17 15.08 -5.61 -0.73
CA LEU A 17 13.70 -5.83 -0.25
C LEU A 17 12.67 -5.72 -1.37
N ILE A 18 12.89 -4.82 -2.33
CA ILE A 18 11.95 -4.53 -3.43
C ILE A 18 12.20 -5.36 -4.68
N ASP A 19 13.29 -6.13 -4.72
CA ASP A 19 13.64 -7.03 -5.82
C ASP A 19 12.44 -7.92 -6.24
N PRO A 20 12.01 -7.90 -7.52
CA PRO A 20 10.85 -8.66 -7.98
C PRO A 20 10.97 -10.18 -7.86
N ASP A 21 12.19 -10.72 -7.92
CA ASP A 21 12.45 -12.16 -7.92
C ASP A 21 12.56 -12.69 -6.49
N ASN A 22 13.29 -11.96 -5.64
CA ASN A 22 13.65 -12.44 -4.30
C ASN A 22 13.37 -11.48 -3.14
N GLY A 23 12.92 -10.27 -3.43
CA GLY A 23 12.65 -9.26 -2.43
C GLY A 23 11.52 -9.65 -1.49
N ARG A 24 11.79 -9.59 -0.18
CA ARG A 24 10.78 -9.94 0.83
C ARG A 24 9.58 -9.01 0.74
N LEU A 25 9.78 -7.70 0.57
CA LEU A 25 8.66 -6.76 0.48
C LEU A 25 7.82 -7.07 -0.77
N TYR A 26 8.47 -7.26 -1.91
CA TYR A 26 7.78 -7.61 -3.16
C TYR A 26 6.95 -8.90 -3.03
N LYS A 27 7.52 -9.95 -2.43
CA LYS A 27 6.81 -11.22 -2.19
C LYS A 27 5.57 -11.04 -1.31
N HIS A 28 5.63 -10.21 -0.27
CA HIS A 28 4.46 -9.93 0.57
C HIS A 28 3.40 -9.14 -0.19
N MET A 29 3.78 -8.12 -0.97
CA MET A 29 2.82 -7.35 -1.78
C MET A 29 2.16 -8.22 -2.85
N LYS A 30 2.93 -9.06 -3.55
CA LYS A 30 2.42 -10.04 -4.51
C LYS A 30 1.47 -11.04 -3.86
N GLY A 31 1.84 -11.55 -2.68
CA GLY A 31 1.01 -12.47 -1.90
C GLY A 31 -0.31 -11.83 -1.49
N LEU A 32 -0.26 -10.63 -0.90
CA LEU A 32 -1.45 -9.90 -0.49
C LEU A 32 -2.36 -9.61 -1.69
N ASN A 33 -1.78 -9.10 -2.79
CA ASN A 33 -2.49 -8.83 -4.04
C ASN A 33 -3.22 -10.06 -4.60
N SER A 34 -2.65 -11.27 -4.42
CA SER A 34 -3.27 -12.51 -4.89
C SER A 34 -4.45 -13.00 -4.04
N VAL A 35 -4.54 -12.53 -2.79
CA VAL A 35 -5.60 -12.94 -1.84
C VAL A 35 -6.76 -11.95 -1.89
N VAL A 36 -6.46 -10.66 -1.95
CA VAL A 36 -7.51 -9.63 -2.04
C VAL A 36 -8.19 -9.67 -3.41
N CYS A 37 -9.49 -9.37 -3.44
CA CYS A 37 -10.30 -9.35 -4.67
C CYS A 37 -10.29 -10.65 -5.50
N ARG A 38 -9.84 -11.79 -4.93
CA ARG A 38 -9.64 -13.05 -5.66
C ARG A 38 -10.92 -13.61 -6.26
N ASP A 39 -12.06 -13.34 -5.64
CA ASP A 39 -13.41 -13.72 -6.08
C ASP A 39 -14.04 -12.70 -7.04
N GLY A 40 -13.28 -11.67 -7.46
CA GLY A 40 -13.77 -10.53 -8.23
C GLY A 40 -14.55 -9.53 -7.40
N SER A 41 -14.34 -9.51 -6.07
CA SER A 41 -14.88 -8.48 -5.19
C SER A 41 -14.18 -7.13 -5.39
N VAL A 42 -14.91 -6.06 -5.10
CA VAL A 42 -14.45 -4.67 -5.15
C VAL A 42 -13.57 -4.33 -3.94
N PHE A 43 -13.82 -5.02 -2.82
CA PHE A 43 -13.20 -4.84 -1.51
C PHE A 43 -12.55 -6.13 -1.02
N ALA A 44 -11.67 -6.05 -0.02
CA ALA A 44 -10.80 -7.12 0.45
C ALA A 44 -11.56 -8.33 1.04
N CYS A 45 -12.76 -8.14 1.59
CA CYS A 45 -13.50 -9.17 2.31
C CYS A 45 -14.56 -9.91 1.47
N GLY A 46 -14.60 -9.74 0.15
CA GLY A 46 -15.55 -10.45 -0.72
C GLY A 46 -16.77 -9.60 -1.10
N LYS A 47 -17.67 -10.17 -1.92
CA LYS A 47 -18.79 -9.43 -2.54
C LYS A 47 -19.94 -9.06 -1.61
N GLU A 48 -20.14 -9.86 -0.55
CA GLU A 48 -21.26 -9.69 0.38
C GLU A 48 -20.99 -8.62 1.44
N HIS A 49 -19.72 -8.21 1.56
CA HIS A 49 -19.28 -7.20 2.51
C HIS A 49 -18.93 -5.92 1.73
N GLY A 50 -19.48 -4.78 2.16
CA GLY A 50 -19.06 -3.47 1.67
C GLY A 50 -17.67 -3.09 2.21
N LEU A 51 -17.36 -1.79 2.26
CA LEU A 51 -16.12 -1.28 2.87
C LEU A 51 -15.94 -1.82 4.31
N THR A 52 -14.80 -2.46 4.57
CA THR A 52 -14.44 -3.01 5.89
C THR A 52 -13.14 -2.41 6.44
N VAL A 53 -12.78 -2.78 7.67
CA VAL A 53 -11.48 -2.41 8.26
C VAL A 53 -10.30 -2.99 7.47
N ALA A 54 -10.46 -4.13 6.78
CA ALA A 54 -9.41 -4.70 5.95
C ALA A 54 -9.08 -3.78 4.76
N ASP A 55 -10.09 -3.17 4.14
CA ASP A 55 -9.92 -2.21 3.05
C ASP A 55 -9.19 -0.96 3.52
N LEU A 56 -9.54 -0.43 4.69
CA LEU A 56 -8.87 0.73 5.29
C LEU A 56 -7.41 0.43 5.64
N ALA A 57 -7.11 -0.79 6.08
CA ALA A 57 -5.74 -1.23 6.35
C ALA A 57 -4.91 -1.31 5.06
N VAL A 58 -5.48 -1.85 3.98
CA VAL A 58 -4.84 -1.87 2.65
C VAL A 58 -4.67 -0.43 2.13
N TRP A 59 -5.70 0.40 2.22
CA TRP A 59 -5.65 1.80 1.80
C TRP A 59 -4.53 2.57 2.50
N SER A 60 -4.43 2.44 3.83
CA SER A 60 -3.37 3.08 4.63
C SER A 60 -1.98 2.58 4.25
N LEU A 61 -1.84 1.27 4.01
CA LEU A 61 -0.58 0.65 3.60
C LEU A 61 -0.11 1.15 2.24
N VAL A 62 -1.01 1.14 1.25
CA VAL A 62 -0.73 1.61 -0.11
C VAL A 62 -0.38 3.11 -0.10
N GLY A 63 -1.15 3.93 0.62
CA GLY A 63 -0.89 5.37 0.76
C GLY A 63 0.46 5.67 1.43
N TRP A 64 0.86 4.89 2.43
CA TRP A 64 2.16 5.06 3.08
C TRP A 64 3.33 4.70 2.16
N LEU A 65 3.24 3.57 1.44
CA LEU A 65 4.28 3.11 0.53
C LEU A 65 4.42 3.98 -0.72
N SER A 66 3.30 4.52 -1.21
CA SER A 66 3.29 5.43 -2.38
C SER A 66 3.53 6.89 -2.01
N GLY A 67 3.48 7.26 -0.72
CA GLY A 67 3.60 8.64 -0.26
C GLY A 67 5.01 9.26 -0.34
N GLY A 68 6.01 8.56 -0.88
CA GLY A 68 7.37 9.10 -1.10
C GLY A 68 8.19 9.35 0.17
N LYS A 69 7.73 8.86 1.34
CA LYS A 69 8.40 9.06 2.64
C LYS A 69 9.49 8.02 2.94
N LEU A 70 9.59 6.96 2.13
CA LEU A 70 10.54 5.87 2.31
C LEU A 70 11.67 6.02 1.30
N ASP A 71 12.86 6.44 1.75
CA ASP A 71 13.98 6.63 0.81
C ASP A 71 14.30 5.31 0.09
N HIS A 72 14.73 5.39 -1.16
CA HIS A 72 15.16 4.21 -1.95
C HIS A 72 14.07 3.12 -2.13
N ILE A 73 12.80 3.41 -1.82
CA ILE A 73 11.64 2.57 -2.21
C ILE A 73 10.84 3.35 -3.28
N PRO A 74 10.64 2.79 -4.48
CA PRO A 74 9.85 3.43 -5.52
C PRO A 74 8.40 3.63 -5.08
N VAL A 75 7.84 4.82 -5.33
CA VAL A 75 6.45 5.17 -4.98
C VAL A 75 5.41 4.39 -5.79
N ASP A 76 5.80 3.91 -6.96
CA ASP A 76 5.01 3.15 -7.90
C ASP A 76 5.05 1.63 -7.63
N LEU A 77 5.93 1.16 -6.74
CA LEU A 77 6.09 -0.26 -6.42
C LEU A 77 4.77 -0.94 -6.05
N VAL A 78 3.96 -0.31 -5.21
CA VAL A 78 2.68 -0.89 -4.77
C VAL A 78 1.58 -0.66 -5.80
N MET A 79 1.71 0.39 -6.60
CA MET A 79 0.75 0.74 -7.65
C MET A 79 0.82 -0.21 -8.86
N SER A 80 1.90 -0.99 -8.99
CA SER A 80 1.99 -2.07 -10.01
C SER A 80 1.18 -3.33 -9.65
N PHE A 81 0.53 -3.36 -8.49
CA PHE A 81 -0.30 -4.49 -8.06
C PHE A 81 -1.79 -4.13 -8.20
N ASP A 82 -2.43 -4.64 -9.26
CA ASP A 82 -3.77 -4.21 -9.68
C ASP A 82 -4.83 -4.31 -8.57
N ASN A 83 -4.88 -5.39 -7.79
CA ASN A 83 -5.92 -5.55 -6.77
C ASN A 83 -5.69 -4.61 -5.58
N LEU A 84 -4.44 -4.39 -5.18
CA LEU A 84 -4.11 -3.41 -4.13
C LEU A 84 -4.45 -1.99 -4.58
N LYS A 85 -4.11 -1.65 -5.82
CA LYS A 85 -4.47 -0.37 -6.43
C LYS A 85 -5.99 -0.20 -6.51
N ASN A 86 -6.72 -1.23 -6.92
CA ASN A 86 -8.18 -1.19 -7.01
C ASN A 86 -8.82 -0.93 -5.65
N ILE A 87 -8.40 -1.63 -4.59
CA ILE A 87 -8.90 -1.35 -3.24
C ILE A 87 -8.60 0.10 -2.86
N TYR A 88 -7.37 0.56 -3.04
CA TYR A 88 -6.99 1.94 -2.74
C TYR A 88 -7.92 2.96 -3.44
N ASP A 89 -8.08 2.82 -4.76
CA ASP A 89 -8.93 3.70 -5.58
C ASP A 89 -10.41 3.63 -5.19
N ASN A 90 -10.90 2.44 -4.80
CA ASN A 90 -12.29 2.25 -4.37
C ASN A 90 -12.54 2.90 -3.01
N VAL A 91 -11.62 2.74 -2.05
CA VAL A 91 -11.70 3.39 -0.74
C VAL A 91 -11.66 4.92 -0.88
N GLU A 92 -10.82 5.47 -1.75
CA GLU A 92 -10.73 6.92 -2.03
C GLU A 92 -12.05 7.52 -2.57
N ARG A 93 -12.91 6.70 -3.18
CA ARG A 93 -14.19 7.14 -3.76
C ARG A 93 -15.36 7.08 -2.77
N GLU A 94 -15.18 6.42 -1.62
CA GLU A 94 -16.23 6.31 -0.61
C GLU A 94 -16.51 7.66 0.05
N GLU A 95 -17.77 8.08 0.11
CA GLU A 95 -18.18 9.40 0.62
C GLU A 95 -17.64 9.66 2.03
N LYS A 96 -17.68 8.64 2.89
CA LYS A 96 -17.17 8.71 4.28
C LYS A 96 -15.66 8.94 4.32
N MET A 97 -14.92 8.36 3.38
CA MET A 97 -13.47 8.57 3.30
C MET A 97 -13.13 9.95 2.76
N ILE A 98 -13.88 10.44 1.77
CA ILE A 98 -13.76 11.81 1.27
C ILE A 98 -14.02 12.83 2.40
N GLU A 99 -15.06 12.62 3.20
CA GLU A 99 -15.39 13.47 4.36
C GLU A 99 -14.28 13.42 5.42
N TYR A 100 -13.82 12.22 5.78
CA TYR A 100 -12.69 12.02 6.69
C TYR A 100 -11.43 12.76 6.22
N GLN A 101 -11.07 12.62 4.94
CA GLN A 101 -9.90 13.32 4.39
C GLN A 101 -10.05 14.84 4.45
N LYS A 102 -11.24 15.39 4.15
CA LYS A 102 -11.48 16.83 4.28
C LYS A 102 -11.31 17.33 5.70
N GLN A 103 -11.72 16.54 6.69
CA GLN A 103 -11.64 16.91 8.10
C GLN A 103 -10.20 16.85 8.64
N PHE A 104 -9.44 15.81 8.30
CA PHE A 104 -8.14 15.54 8.93
C PHE A 104 -6.92 15.83 8.03
N TYR A 105 -7.13 15.94 6.72
CA TYR A 105 -6.10 16.24 5.73
C TYR A 105 -6.59 17.28 4.71
N PRO A 106 -7.03 18.47 5.16
CA PRO A 106 -7.43 19.53 4.24
C PRO A 106 -6.25 19.85 3.31
N LYS A 107 -6.47 19.74 2.00
CA LYS A 107 -5.49 20.20 1.00
C LYS A 107 -5.44 21.73 1.10
N GLU A 108 -4.24 22.26 1.33
CA GLU A 108 -3.97 23.71 1.33
C GLU A 108 -4.35 24.37 0.00
#